data_AF-A0A5E6NKI3-F1
#
_entry.id   AF-A0A5E6NKI3-F1
#
_cell.length_a   1.000
_cell.length_b   1.000
_cell.length_c   1.000
_cell.angle_alpha   90.00
_cell.angle_beta   90.00
_cell.angle_gamma   90.00
#
_symmetry.space_group_name_H-M   'P 1'
#
loop_
_entity.id
_entity.type
_entity.pdbx_description
1 polymer ?
#
loop_
_entity_poly.entity_id
_entity_poly.type
_entity_poly.pdbx_seq_one_letter_code
_entity_poly.pdbx_strand_id
1 'polypeptide(L)' 'MDCDGQVLVSYDMLGITQNPPKFVKNFLTNGNIASATNDFIQAVKRQTFPTDKHSY' A
#
# COMPACT_ATOMS: atom_id res chain seq x y z
N MET A 1 5.15 6.57 13.48
CA MET A 1 3.90 5.85 13.14
C MET A 1 2.82 6.35 14.09
N ASP A 2 2.29 7.54 13.83
CA ASP A 2 1.35 8.27 14.70
C ASP A 2 -0.01 8.43 14.02
N CYS A 3 -0.54 7.36 13.43
CA CYS A 3 -1.87 7.37 12.82
C CYS A 3 -2.62 6.08 13.19
N ASP A 4 -3.92 6.21 13.46
CA ASP A 4 -4.82 5.10 13.79
C ASP A 4 -5.13 4.17 12.60
N GLY A 5 -4.72 4.57 11.39
CA GLY A 5 -4.99 3.82 10.16
C GLY A 5 -4.24 4.38 8.96
N GLN A 6 -4.39 3.71 7.82
CA GLN A 6 -3.72 4.03 6.56
C GLN A 6 -4.72 4.01 5.41
N VAL A 7 -4.55 4.92 4.44
CA VAL A 7 -5.38 5.01 3.24
C VAL A 7 -4.50 5.16 2.00
N LEU A 8 -4.85 4.44 0.93
CA LEU A 8 -4.20 4.55 -0.38
C LEU A 8 -5.28 4.62 -1.47
N VAL A 9 -4.96 5.29 -2.56
CA VAL A 9 -5.77 5.24 -3.78
C VAL A 9 -5.63 3.85 -4.41
N SER A 10 -6.73 3.22 -4.79
CA SER A 10 -6.72 1.84 -5.28
C SER A 10 -5.85 1.67 -6.53
N TYR A 11 -5.90 2.60 -7.49
CA TYR A 11 -5.07 2.56 -8.70
C TYR A 11 -3.57 2.61 -8.41
N ASP A 12 -3.18 3.40 -7.42
CA ASP A 12 -1.80 3.55 -6.97
C ASP A 12 -1.32 2.27 -6.28
N MET A 13 -2.13 1.76 -5.34
CA MET A 13 -1.87 0.52 -4.61
C MET A 13 -1.75 -0.70 -5.54
N LEU A 14 -2.45 -0.69 -6.67
CA LEU A 14 -2.42 -1.75 -7.69
C LEU A 14 -1.37 -1.53 -8.77
N GLY A 15 -0.58 -0.45 -8.71
CA GLY A 15 0.48 -0.16 -9.68
C GLY A 15 -0.03 0.22 -11.08
N ILE A 16 -1.28 0.67 -11.20
CA ILE A 16 -1.88 1.11 -12.47
C ILE A 16 -1.37 2.52 -12.83
N THR A 17 -1.12 3.35 -11.82
CA THR A 17 -0.60 4.70 -11.99
C THR A 17 0.89 4.66 -12.36
N GLN A 18 1.26 5.29 -13.49
CA GLN A 18 2.65 5.32 -13.97
C GLN A 18 3.63 6.03 -13.01
N ASN A 19 3.20 7.12 -12.39
CA ASN A 19 4.02 7.94 -11.49
C ASN A 19 3.29 8.15 -10.15
N PRO A 20 3.20 7.11 -9.31
CA PRO A 20 2.49 7.23 -8.04
C PRO A 20 3.28 8.10 -7.05
N PRO A 21 2.61 8.72 -6.06
CA PRO A 21 3.28 9.41 -4.96
C PRO A 21 4.30 8.52 -4.23
N LYS A 22 5.36 9.11 -3.66
CA LYS A 22 6.47 8.38 -3.01
C LYS A 22 6.04 7.47 -1.85
N PHE A 23 4.93 7.80 -1.19
CA PHE A 23 4.39 7.03 -0.07
C PHE A 23 3.55 5.81 -0.48
N VAL A 24 3.33 5.62 -1.78
CA VAL A 24 2.57 4.48 -2.30
C VAL A 24 3.46 3.26 -2.40
N LYS A 25 2.89 2.10 -2.04
CA LYS A 25 3.45 0.79 -2.34
C LYS A 25 2.52 0.03 -3.29
N ASN A 26 3.09 -0.58 -4.34
CA ASN A 26 2.35 -1.52 -5.19
C ASN A 26 2.22 -2.88 -4.49
N PHE A 27 0.99 -3.31 -4.22
CA PHE A 27 0.65 -4.59 -3.60
C PHE A 27 0.22 -5.66 -4.62
N LEU A 28 0.00 -5.29 -5.89
CA LEU A 28 -0.36 -6.23 -6.95
C LEU A 28 0.91 -6.86 -7.56
N THR A 29 1.46 -7.88 -6.89
CA THR A 29 2.65 -8.60 -7.36
C THR A 29 2.30 -9.88 -8.15
N ASN A 30 1.20 -10.56 -7.79
CA ASN A 30 0.83 -11.87 -8.33
C ASN A 30 -0.43 -11.85 -9.22
N GLY A 31 -0.87 -10.67 -9.68
CA GLY A 31 -1.98 -10.52 -10.64
C GLY A 31 -3.39 -10.69 -10.09
N ASN A 32 -3.57 -10.90 -8.78
CA ASN A 32 -4.90 -10.97 -8.14
C ASN A 32 -5.15 -9.75 -7.24
N ILE A 33 -6.21 -9.00 -7.54
CA ILE A 33 -6.63 -7.79 -6.80
C ILE A 33 -7.07 -8.12 -5.37
N ALA A 34 -7.78 -9.23 -5.16
CA ALA A 34 -8.23 -9.64 -3.83
C ALA A 34 -7.04 -9.96 -2.93
N SER A 35 -6.03 -10.66 -3.46
CA SER A 35 -4.79 -10.93 -2.75
C SER A 35 -4.03 -9.64 -2.43
N ALA A 36 -3.88 -8.74 -3.40
CA ALA A 36 -3.21 -7.44 -3.19
C ALA A 36 -3.89 -6.61 -2.09
N THR A 37 -5.23 -6.62 -2.06
CA THR A 37 -6.02 -5.91 -1.03
C THR A 37 -5.81 -6.54 0.34
N ASN A 38 -5.81 -7.88 0.43
CA ASN A 38 -5.53 -8.56 1.68
C ASN A 38 -4.09 -8.31 2.16
N ASP A 39 -3.12 -8.26 1.26
CA ASP A 39 -1.73 -7.97 1.59
C ASP A 39 -1.56 -6.54 2.14
N PHE A 40 -2.28 -5.56 1.59
CA PHE A 40 -2.35 -4.20 2.15
C PHE A 40 -2.94 -4.21 3.57
N ILE A 41 -4.09 -4.86 3.76
CA ILE A 41 -4.75 -4.97 5.08
C ILE A 41 -3.80 -5.61 6.10
N GLN A 42 -3.12 -6.69 5.73
CA GLN A 42 -2.16 -7.36 6.62
C GLN A 42 -0.95 -6.48 6.93
N ALA A 43 -0.43 -5.75 5.95
CA ALA A 43 0.71 -4.86 6.17
C ALA A 43 0.38 -3.70 7.11
N VAL A 44 -0.81 -3.10 6.98
CA VAL A 44 -1.28 -2.05 7.90
C VAL A 44 -1.49 -2.61 9.31
N LYS A 45 -2.19 -3.75 9.44
CA LYS A 45 -2.45 -4.38 10.75
C LYS A 45 -1.17 -4.82 11.47
N ARG A 46 -0.16 -5.25 10.72
CA ARG A 46 1.15 -5.66 11.26
C ARG A 46 2.12 -4.48 11.43
N GLN A 47 1.69 -3.26 11.13
CA GLN A 47 2.51 -2.05 11.16
C GLN A 47 3.80 -2.18 10.31
N THR A 48 3.77 -2.99 9.25
CA THR A 48 4.87 -3.13 8.28
C THR A 48 4.67 -2.23 7.06
N PHE A 49 3.54 -1.52 6.99
CA PHE A 49 3.28 -0.43 6.07
C PHE A 49 2.58 0.73 6.82
N PRO A 50 2.96 2.00 6.56
CA PRO A 50 4.06 2.45 5.70
C PRO A 50 5.44 2.00 6.20
N THR A 51 6.48 2.16 5.40
CA THR A 51 7.87 2.04 5.88
C THR A 51 8.51 3.42 5.85
N ASP A 52 9.71 3.60 6.38
CA ASP A 52 10.41 4.90 6.33
C ASP A 52 10.56 5.44 4.89
N LYS A 53 10.63 4.54 3.90
CA LYS A 53 10.65 4.88 2.47
C LYS A 53 9.30 5.34 1.92
N HIS A 54 8.22 5.00 2.62
CA HIS A 54 6.85 5.35 2.28
C HIS A 54 6.21 6.31 3.30
N SER A 55 7.03 6.96 4.13
CA SER A 55 6.63 8.03 5.03
C SER A 55 7.12 9.37 4.48
N TYR A 56 6.41 10.44 4.80
CA TYR A 56 6.96 11.80 4.77
C TYR A 56 7.63 12.12 6.10
#